data_AF-A0A8S1L2X7-F1
#
_entry.id   AF-A0A8S1L2X7-F1
#
_cell.length_a   1.000
_cell.length_b   1.000
_cell.length_c   1.000
_cell.angle_alpha   90.00
_cell.angle_beta   90.00
_cell.angle_gamma   90.00
#
_symmetry.space_group_name_H-M   'P 1'
#
loop_
_entity.id
_entity.type
_entity.pdbx_description
1 polymer ?
#
loop_
_entity_poly.entity_id
_entity_poly.type
_entity_poly.pdbx_seq_one_letter_code
_entity_poly.pdbx_strand_id
1 'polypeptide(L)'
;MIKRTFFGLQLRDKQKFTYKEENGLLCYTFTQIVLVGKGEAKIYGLSNNKKILIASLNGKQNQCKTKFIMDENNFTHLICIGDEQISVNVLGYQLNKQVQEQQENNQQENLVFKDEFRALQPVEERELDSDEFETLSKKEQKEYKKIQKQKKKYEKQ
;
A
#
# COMPACT_ATOMS: atom_id res chain seq x y z
N MET A 1 -6.30 1.80 -17.22
CA MET A 1 -4.84 2.07 -17.03
C MET A 1 -4.69 3.45 -16.41
N ILE A 2 -4.05 3.57 -15.24
CA ILE A 2 -3.88 4.87 -14.56
C ILE A 2 -2.92 5.74 -15.39
N LYS A 3 -3.35 6.92 -15.82
CA LYS A 3 -2.48 7.89 -16.49
C LYS A 3 -1.52 8.49 -15.46
N ARG A 4 -0.22 8.22 -15.64
CA ARG A 4 0.86 8.80 -14.85
C ARG A 4 1.55 9.86 -15.69
N THR A 5 1.46 11.11 -15.27
CA THR A 5 2.15 12.22 -15.94
C THR A 5 3.40 12.55 -15.15
N PHE A 6 4.57 12.58 -15.80
CA PHE A 6 5.79 12.99 -15.12
C PHE A 6 5.70 14.45 -14.68
N PHE A 7 6.21 14.75 -13.50
CA PHE A 7 6.21 16.07 -12.90
C PHE A 7 7.56 16.39 -12.27
N GLY A 8 7.98 17.65 -12.38
CA GLY A 8 9.17 18.19 -11.75
C GLY A 8 8.88 19.57 -11.17
N LEU A 9 9.32 19.77 -9.93
CA LEU A 9 9.19 21.03 -9.20
C LEU A 9 10.56 21.47 -8.71
N GLN A 10 10.91 22.74 -8.94
CA GLN A 10 12.07 23.36 -8.32
C GLN A 10 11.63 24.20 -7.12
N LEU A 11 12.29 24.00 -5.97
CA LEU A 11 12.11 24.77 -4.74
C LEU A 11 13.43 25.42 -4.31
N ARG A 12 13.36 26.65 -3.80
CA ARG A 12 14.46 27.36 -3.13
C ARG A 12 14.18 27.49 -1.64
N ASP A 13 15.13 28.06 -0.89
CA ASP A 13 14.93 28.32 0.55
C ASP A 13 13.60 29.04 0.81
N LYS A 14 12.90 28.56 1.85
CA LYS A 14 11.57 29.01 2.32
C LYS A 14 10.45 28.97 1.29
N GLN A 15 10.68 28.43 0.09
CA GLN A 15 9.61 28.28 -0.89
C GLN A 15 8.69 27.13 -0.50
N LYS A 16 7.39 27.43 -0.57
CA LYS A 16 6.30 26.51 -0.27
C LYS A 16 5.54 26.22 -1.56
N PHE A 17 5.47 24.96 -1.94
CA PHE A 17 4.53 24.47 -2.93
C PHE A 17 3.28 23.98 -2.22
N THR A 18 2.13 24.40 -2.73
CA THR A 18 0.82 23.99 -2.21
C THR A 18 0.16 23.15 -3.27
N TYR A 19 -0.40 22.02 -2.84
CA TYR A 19 -1.34 21.24 -3.62
C TYR A 19 -2.40 22.17 -4.20
N LYS A 20 -2.47 22.22 -5.53
CA LYS A 20 -3.54 22.91 -6.24
C LYS A 20 -4.51 21.85 -6.71
N GLU A 21 -5.72 21.93 -6.17
CA GLU A 21 -6.83 21.11 -6.56
C GLU A 21 -7.28 21.55 -7.97
N GLU A 22 -7.08 20.69 -8.96
CA GLU A 22 -7.78 20.80 -10.23
C GLU A 22 -8.78 19.63 -10.24
N ASN A 23 -10.05 19.94 -9.95
CA ASN A 23 -11.17 18.99 -9.95
C ASN A 23 -11.11 17.88 -8.87
N GLY A 24 -10.60 18.16 -7.67
CA GLY A 24 -10.74 17.32 -6.46
C GLY A 24 -9.99 15.99 -6.44
N LEU A 25 -9.08 15.75 -7.38
CA LEU A 25 -8.72 14.37 -7.75
C LEU A 25 -7.25 14.17 -8.12
N LEU A 26 -6.40 15.15 -7.82
CA LEU A 26 -4.97 15.10 -8.11
C LEU A 26 -4.19 14.45 -6.97
N CYS A 27 -3.17 13.66 -7.29
CA CYS A 27 -2.25 13.11 -6.32
C CYS A 27 -0.82 13.21 -6.87
N TYR A 28 0.12 13.73 -6.07
CA TYR A 28 1.52 13.80 -6.45
C TYR A 28 2.32 12.74 -5.70
N THR A 29 3.02 11.90 -6.44
CA THR A 29 3.97 10.94 -5.88
C THR A 29 5.39 11.41 -6.17
N PHE A 30 6.13 11.80 -5.15
CA PHE A 30 7.55 12.16 -5.26
C PHE A 30 8.40 10.90 -5.18
N THR A 31 9.32 10.77 -6.14
CA THR A 31 10.17 9.59 -6.32
C THR A 31 11.64 9.88 -6.09
N GLN A 32 12.08 11.10 -6.40
CA GLN A 32 13.45 11.52 -6.26
C GLN A 32 13.52 13.01 -5.93
N ILE A 33 14.44 13.38 -5.04
CA ILE A 33 14.72 14.75 -4.66
C ILE A 33 16.22 14.99 -4.85
N VAL A 34 16.57 16.06 -5.55
CA VAL A 34 17.96 16.37 -5.95
C VAL A 34 18.31 17.79 -5.55
N LEU A 35 19.41 17.94 -4.83
CA LEU A 35 20.04 19.21 -4.48
C LEU A 35 20.88 19.70 -5.65
N VAL A 36 20.69 20.96 -6.01
CA VAL A 36 21.46 21.69 -7.01
C VAL A 36 22.18 22.83 -6.32
N GLY A 37 23.51 22.71 -6.22
CA GLY A 37 24.39 23.69 -5.57
C GLY A 37 25.30 23.04 -4.52
N LYS A 38 26.11 23.88 -3.86
CA LYS A 38 26.97 23.49 -2.74
C LYS A 38 26.35 24.07 -1.46
N GLY A 39 25.75 23.23 -0.64
CA GLY A 39 25.06 23.64 0.58
C GLY A 39 24.23 22.51 1.19
N GLU A 40 23.30 22.86 2.06
CA GLU A 40 22.37 21.93 2.71
C GLU A 40 20.91 22.32 2.49
N ALA A 41 20.04 21.31 2.36
CA ALA A 41 18.61 21.49 2.20
C ALA A 41 17.83 20.42 2.93
N LYS A 42 16.68 20.81 3.48
CA LYS A 42 15.68 19.90 4.05
C LYS A 42 14.34 20.14 3.39
N ILE A 43 13.71 19.06 2.95
CA ILE A 43 12.36 19.09 2.38
C ILE A 43 11.38 18.52 3.39
N TYR A 44 10.32 19.27 3.67
CA TYR A 44 9.27 18.87 4.58
C TYR A 44 7.91 18.81 3.89
N GLY A 45 7.15 17.76 4.19
CA GLY A 45 5.72 17.69 3.91
C GLY A 45 4.95 18.29 5.07
N LEU A 46 3.98 19.15 4.77
CA LEU A 46 3.12 19.78 5.76
C LEU A 46 1.65 19.41 5.51
N SER A 47 0.96 19.17 6.61
CA SER A 47 -0.50 19.10 6.70
C SER A 47 -0.98 20.00 7.83
N ASN A 48 -2.30 20.16 7.98
CA ASN A 48 -2.87 21.05 8.99
C ASN A 48 -2.30 20.81 10.40
N ASN A 49 -2.01 19.55 10.74
CA ASN A 49 -1.60 19.16 12.09
C ASN A 49 -0.23 18.45 12.13
N LYS A 50 0.45 18.27 10.99
CA LYS A 50 1.70 17.48 10.94
C LYS A 50 2.74 18.15 10.04
N LYS A 51 4.00 18.03 10.45
CA LYS A 51 5.18 18.33 9.65
C LYS A 51 6.09 17.11 9.66
N ILE A 52 6.43 16.60 8.47
CA ILE A 52 7.31 15.44 8.34
C ILE A 52 8.52 15.78 7.50
N LEU A 53 9.70 15.33 7.91
CA LEU A 53 10.92 15.45 7.11
C LEU A 53 10.91 14.36 6.03
N ILE A 54 10.96 14.77 4.76
CA ILE A 54 10.96 13.85 3.62
C ILE A 54 12.39 13.54 3.16
N ALA A 55 13.24 14.56 3.13
CA ALA A 55 14.64 14.43 2.75
C ALA A 55 15.51 15.48 3.43
N SER A 56 16.75 15.08 3.74
CA SER A 56 17.85 15.96 4.15
C SER A 56 18.98 15.73 3.17
N LEU A 57 19.41 16.77 2.48
CA LEU A 57 20.41 16.73 1.41
C LEU A 57 21.55 17.68 1.76
N ASN A 58 22.76 17.30 1.36
CA ASN A 58 23.95 18.13 1.50
C ASN A 58 24.93 17.87 0.36
N GLY A 59 26.07 18.57 0.34
CA GLY A 59 27.09 18.40 -0.71
C GLY A 59 27.64 16.97 -0.86
N LYS A 60 27.55 16.11 0.16
CA LYS A 60 27.97 14.70 0.09
C LYS A 60 26.83 13.78 -0.39
N GLN A 61 25.60 14.09 0.00
CA GLN A 61 24.39 13.39 -0.37
C GLN A 61 23.43 14.36 -1.06
N ASN A 62 23.71 14.62 -2.34
CA ASN A 62 22.97 15.58 -3.14
C ASN A 62 21.68 15.01 -3.74
N GLN A 63 21.35 13.73 -3.49
CA GLN A 63 20.10 13.14 -3.96
C GLN A 63 19.52 12.14 -2.95
N CYS A 64 18.19 12.03 -2.94
CA CYS A 64 17.44 11.10 -2.14
C CYS A 64 16.34 10.46 -2.99
N LYS A 65 16.24 9.12 -2.96
CA LYS A 65 15.08 8.39 -3.51
C LYS A 65 14.05 8.23 -2.40
N THR A 66 12.82 8.62 -2.67
CA THR A 66 11.73 8.57 -1.69
C THR A 66 10.45 8.09 -2.38
N LYS A 67 9.44 7.71 -1.59
CA LYS A 67 8.08 7.44 -2.08
C LYS A 67 7.13 8.22 -1.19
N PHE A 68 7.09 9.52 -1.41
CA PHE A 68 6.22 10.41 -0.65
C PHE A 68 4.99 10.77 -1.48
N ILE A 69 3.81 10.72 -0.86
CA ILE A 69 2.54 11.00 -1.51
C ILE A 69 1.96 12.27 -0.91
N MET A 70 1.62 13.21 -1.78
CA MET A 70 0.99 14.49 -1.44
C MET A 70 -0.42 14.50 -2.08
N ASP A 71 -1.43 14.68 -1.24
CA ASP A 71 -2.85 14.67 -1.62
C ASP A 71 -3.64 15.59 -0.66
N GLU A 72 -4.90 15.86 -0.99
CA GLU A 72 -5.78 16.74 -0.22
C GLU A 72 -6.06 16.28 1.22
N ASN A 73 -5.96 14.96 1.49
CA ASN A 73 -6.36 14.35 2.76
C ASN A 73 -5.19 14.19 3.73
N ASN A 74 -3.96 14.11 3.23
CA ASN A 74 -2.77 13.79 4.00
C ASN A 74 -1.85 14.99 4.16
N PHE A 75 -1.13 15.36 3.10
CA PHE A 75 -0.15 16.45 3.09
C PHE A 75 -0.46 17.35 1.91
N THR A 76 -0.75 18.62 2.19
CA THR A 76 -1.18 19.58 1.17
C THR A 76 -0.09 20.55 0.79
N HIS A 77 1.05 20.55 1.50
CA HIS A 77 2.15 21.42 1.17
C HIS A 77 3.51 20.73 1.24
N LEU A 78 4.43 21.25 0.43
CA LEU A 78 5.83 20.90 0.43
C LEU A 78 6.64 22.19 0.66
N ILE A 79 7.56 22.18 1.62
CA ILE A 79 8.43 23.33 1.90
C ILE A 79 9.90 22.92 1.85
N CYS A 80 10.71 23.78 1.25
CA CYS A 80 12.16 23.67 1.28
C CYS A 80 12.74 24.64 2.31
N ILE A 81 13.67 24.17 3.14
CA ILE A 81 14.43 24.98 4.10
C ILE A 81 15.90 24.64 3.91
N GLY A 82 16.73 25.62 3.59
CA GLY A 82 18.15 25.40 3.31
C GLY A 82 18.90 26.69 3.04
N ASP A 83 20.09 26.58 2.44
CA ASP A 83 20.88 27.76 2.09
C ASP A 83 20.22 28.58 0.96
N GLU A 84 20.38 29.89 0.96
CA GLU A 84 19.70 30.78 0.00
C GLU A 84 20.17 30.59 -1.45
N GLN A 85 21.39 30.12 -1.64
CA GLN A 85 22.03 29.95 -2.96
C GLN A 85 21.72 28.60 -3.62
N ILE A 86 21.07 27.68 -2.91
CA ILE A 86 20.77 26.35 -3.43
C ILE A 86 19.35 26.27 -4.00
N SER A 87 19.12 25.24 -4.81
CA SER A 87 17.77 24.83 -5.18
C SER A 87 17.62 23.33 -5.09
N VAL A 88 16.39 22.87 -4.89
CA VAL A 88 16.05 21.46 -4.79
C VAL A 88 15.02 21.13 -5.86
N ASN A 89 15.33 20.15 -6.69
CA ASN A 89 14.42 19.60 -7.68
C ASN A 89 13.73 18.37 -7.09
N VAL A 90 12.41 18.40 -7.06
CA VAL A 90 11.53 17.31 -6.63
C VAL A 90 10.90 16.70 -7.87
N LEU A 91 11.19 15.43 -8.12
CA LEU A 91 10.76 14.68 -9.30
C LEU A 91 9.77 13.60 -8.92
N GLY A 92 8.77 13.38 -9.77
CA GLY A 92 7.71 12.45 -9.46
C GLY A 92 6.71 12.26 -10.58
N TYR A 93 5.55 11.74 -10.19
CA TYR A 93 4.42 11.57 -11.09
C TYR A 93 3.18 12.20 -10.47
N GLN A 94 2.43 12.88 -11.32
CA GLN A 94 1.07 13.27 -11.05
C GLN A 94 0.14 12.14 -11.51
N LEU A 95 -0.78 11.76 -10.64
CA LEU A 95 -1.82 10.79 -10.90
C LEU A 95 -3.14 11.53 -11.04
N ASN A 96 -3.74 11.48 -12.23
CA ASN A 96 -5.09 11.99 -12.46
C ASN A 96 -6.08 10.84 -12.22
N LYS A 97 -6.94 10.95 -11.21
CA LYS A 97 -8.05 10.00 -11.01
C LYS A 97 -9.14 10.25 -12.07
N GLN A 98 -9.05 9.55 -13.20
CA GLN A 98 -10.27 8.95 -13.78
C GLN A 98 -10.52 7.55 -13.19
N VAL A 99 -9.83 7.18 -12.10
CA VAL A 99 -9.63 5.77 -11.70
C VAL A 99 -9.78 5.57 -10.20
N GLN A 100 -10.63 6.35 -9.52
CA GLN A 100 -11.04 5.98 -8.15
C GLN A 100 -12.45 5.41 -8.08
N GLU A 101 -13.36 5.77 -8.98
CA GLU A 101 -14.65 5.08 -9.09
C GLU A 101 -14.47 3.58 -9.37
N GLN A 102 -13.45 3.17 -10.14
CA GLN A 102 -13.16 1.75 -10.36
C GLN A 102 -12.54 1.04 -9.14
N GLN A 103 -11.87 1.74 -8.23
CA GLN A 103 -11.32 1.10 -7.02
C GLN A 103 -12.29 1.15 -5.84
N GLU A 104 -13.12 2.19 -5.75
CA GLU A 104 -14.27 2.18 -4.84
C GLU A 104 -15.31 1.14 -5.28
N ASN A 105 -15.56 0.92 -6.58
CA ASN A 105 -16.44 -0.18 -7.01
C ASN A 105 -15.83 -1.58 -6.74
N ASN A 106 -14.51 -1.78 -6.93
CA ASN A 106 -13.88 -3.06 -6.59
C ASN A 106 -13.76 -3.28 -5.07
N GLN A 107 -13.74 -2.21 -4.26
CA GLN A 107 -13.80 -2.32 -2.80
C GLN A 107 -15.24 -2.40 -2.27
N GLN A 108 -16.22 -1.78 -2.94
CA GLN A 108 -17.64 -1.92 -2.63
C GLN A 108 -18.16 -3.30 -3.02
N GLU A 109 -17.73 -3.90 -4.14
CA GLU A 109 -18.03 -5.33 -4.37
C GLU A 109 -17.44 -6.20 -3.27
N ASN A 110 -16.20 -5.95 -2.80
CA ASN A 110 -15.62 -6.68 -1.66
C ASN A 110 -16.27 -6.37 -0.30
N LEU A 111 -16.98 -5.25 -0.14
CA LEU A 111 -17.72 -4.91 1.07
C LEU A 111 -19.15 -5.48 1.04
N VAL A 112 -19.79 -5.52 -0.13
CA VAL A 112 -21.11 -6.16 -0.33
C VAL A 112 -20.99 -7.68 -0.18
N PHE A 113 -19.87 -8.29 -0.59
CA PHE A 113 -19.61 -9.72 -0.31
C PHE A 113 -19.22 -10.05 1.14
N LYS A 114 -18.91 -9.04 1.97
CA LYS A 114 -18.58 -9.27 3.39
C LYS A 114 -19.80 -9.39 4.29
N ASP A 115 -20.94 -8.83 3.90
CA ASP A 115 -22.17 -8.93 4.69
C ASP A 115 -22.98 -10.21 4.40
N GLU A 116 -22.81 -10.85 3.24
CA GLU A 116 -23.46 -12.14 2.96
C GLU A 116 -22.64 -13.37 3.43
N PHE A 117 -21.35 -13.20 3.73
CA PHE A 117 -20.49 -14.30 4.23
C PHE A 117 -20.41 -14.39 5.77
N ARG A 118 -21.20 -13.58 6.50
CA ARG A 118 -21.28 -13.65 7.97
C ARG A 118 -22.16 -14.81 8.48
N ALA A 119 -22.81 -15.56 7.58
CA ALA A 119 -23.65 -16.69 7.93
C ALA A 119 -22.90 -18.02 8.14
N LEU A 120 -21.56 -18.06 8.00
CA LEU A 120 -20.78 -19.29 8.17
C LEU A 120 -19.49 -19.03 8.96
N GLN A 121 -19.60 -18.58 10.21
CA GLN A 121 -18.53 -18.78 11.19
C GLN A 121 -18.91 -19.94 12.13
N PRO A 122 -18.13 -21.03 12.15
CA PRO A 122 -18.23 -22.01 13.23
C PRO A 122 -17.80 -21.35 14.54
N VAL A 123 -18.69 -21.42 15.52
CA VAL A 123 -18.50 -20.94 16.90
C VAL A 123 -17.58 -21.91 17.64
N GLU A 124 -16.49 -21.34 18.15
CA GLU A 124 -15.71 -21.65 19.35
C GLU A 124 -15.08 -23.04 19.55
N GLU A 125 -13.80 -22.97 19.92
CA GLU A 125 -13.01 -24.00 20.57
C GLU A 125 -13.81 -24.63 21.74
N ARG A 126 -14.20 -25.90 21.60
CA ARG A 126 -14.47 -26.77 22.74
C ARG A 126 -13.27 -27.69 22.90
N GLU A 127 -12.68 -27.68 24.08
CA GLU A 127 -11.72 -28.69 24.50
C GLU A 127 -12.34 -30.07 24.29
N LEU A 128 -11.71 -30.89 23.45
CA LEU A 128 -12.11 -32.27 23.21
C LEU A 128 -11.57 -33.14 24.35
N ASP A 129 -12.48 -33.69 25.17
CA ASP A 129 -12.21 -34.83 26.04
C ASP A 129 -11.58 -35.96 25.21
N SER A 130 -10.46 -36.49 25.70
CA SER A 130 -9.52 -37.36 24.99
C SER A 130 -10.02 -38.77 24.70
N ASP A 131 -11.21 -39.14 25.18
CA ASP A 131 -11.62 -40.54 25.27
C ASP A 131 -12.46 -41.01 24.08
N GLU A 132 -12.98 -40.12 23.22
CA GLU A 132 -13.75 -40.51 22.03
C GLU A 132 -12.90 -40.71 20.76
N PHE A 133 -11.67 -40.20 20.72
CA PHE A 133 -10.84 -40.21 19.50
C PHE A 133 -10.36 -41.62 19.09
N GLU A 134 -10.22 -42.55 20.04
CA GLU A 134 -9.77 -43.91 19.75
C GLU A 134 -10.81 -44.77 19.00
N THR A 135 -12.10 -44.43 19.09
CA THR A 135 -13.16 -45.27 18.49
C THR A 135 -13.39 -44.98 17.00
N LEU A 136 -13.16 -43.76 16.54
CA LEU A 136 -13.29 -43.35 15.13
C LEU A 136 -12.16 -43.91 14.24
N SER A 137 -10.93 -43.93 14.77
CA SER A 137 -9.73 -44.43 14.06
C SER A 137 -9.86 -45.90 13.60
N LYS A 138 -10.55 -46.74 14.37
CA LYS A 138 -10.70 -48.17 14.05
C LYS A 138 -11.75 -48.46 12.97
N LYS A 139 -12.79 -47.62 12.82
CA LYS A 139 -13.82 -47.78 11.79
C LYS A 139 -13.27 -47.38 10.42
N GLU A 140 -12.58 -46.24 10.33
CA GLU A 140 -12.03 -45.72 9.07
C GLU A 140 -10.94 -46.64 8.49
N GLN A 141 -10.09 -47.25 9.33
CA GLN A 141 -9.08 -48.21 8.87
C GLN A 141 -9.66 -49.49 8.26
N LYS A 142 -10.83 -49.95 8.74
CA LYS A 142 -11.50 -51.15 8.19
C LYS A 142 -12.12 -50.86 6.82
N GLU A 143 -12.65 -49.65 6.61
CA GLU A 143 -13.20 -49.23 5.33
C GLU A 143 -12.12 -49.05 4.26
N TYR A 144 -11.02 -48.39 4.62
CA TYR A 144 -9.90 -48.19 3.70
C TYR A 144 -9.29 -49.52 3.19
N LYS A 145 -9.16 -50.52 4.07
CA LYS A 145 -8.71 -51.87 3.69
C LYS A 145 -9.68 -52.59 2.77
N LYS A 146 -11.00 -52.36 2.87
CA LYS A 146 -12.00 -52.94 1.96
C LYS A 146 -11.88 -52.33 0.56
N ILE A 147 -11.71 -51.01 0.47
CA ILE A 147 -11.57 -50.28 -0.79
C ILE A 147 -10.28 -50.70 -1.53
N GLN A 148 -9.16 -50.88 -0.82
CA GLN A 148 -7.91 -51.36 -1.44
C GLN A 148 -8.00 -52.80 -1.97
N LYS A 149 -8.74 -53.70 -1.30
CA LYS A 149 -8.94 -55.07 -1.78
C LYS A 149 -9.82 -55.14 -3.03
N GLN A 150 -10.79 -54.23 -3.18
CA GLN A 150 -11.60 -54.13 -4.40
C GLN A 150 -10.77 -53.62 -5.58
N LYS A 151 -9.96 -52.58 -5.39
CA LYS A 151 -9.08 -52.06 -6.47
C LYS A 151 -8.12 -53.12 -7.03
N LYS A 152 -7.50 -53.93 -6.17
CA LYS A 152 -6.61 -55.04 -6.61
C LYS A 152 -7.32 -56.16 -7.37
N LYS A 153 -8.65 -56.32 -7.22
CA LYS A 153 -9.43 -57.29 -8.01
C LYS A 153 -9.72 -56.79 -9.42
N TYR A 154 -9.92 -55.49 -9.59
CA TYR A 154 -10.17 -54.87 -10.90
C TYR A 154 -8.90 -54.75 -11.76
N GLU A 155 -7.71 -54.69 -11.15
CA GLU A 155 -6.43 -54.61 -11.89
C GLU A 155 -5.89 -55.98 -12.36
N LYS A 156 -6.55 -57.10 -12.04
CA LYS A 156 -6.14 -58.46 -12.41
C LYS A 156 -7.06 -59.14 -13.45
N GLN A 157 -7.99 -58.40 -14.04
CA GLN A 157 -8.75 -58.81 -15.24
C GLN A 157 -8.20 -58.04 -16.44
#